data_AF-A0A6L7TPK1-F1
#
_entry.id   AF-A0A6L7TPK1-F1
#
_cell.length_a   1.000
_cell.length_b   1.000
_cell.length_c   1.000
_cell.angle_alpha   90.00
_cell.angle_beta   90.00
_cell.angle_gamma   90.00
#
_symmetry.space_group_name_H-M   'P 1'
#
loop_
_entity.id
_entity.type
_entity.pdbx_description
1 polymer ?
#
loop_
_entity_poly.entity_id
_entity_poly.type
_entity_poly.pdbx_seq_one_letter_code
_entity_poly.pdbx_strand_id
1 'polypeptide(L)' 'MPEQGEVSMDEFRQMAERAGLGLKEGEVEELKPIYDLYAAYAAQLHGINFGAEEMVVEFHPDWPGT' A
#
# COMPACT_ATOMS: atom_id res chain seq x y z
N MET A 1 16.92 6.22 -16.89
CA MET A 1 15.67 5.43 -16.81
C MET A 1 14.69 6.29 -16.03
N PRO A 2 13.50 6.64 -16.54
CA PRO A 2 12.52 7.32 -15.71
C PRO A 2 12.08 6.34 -14.60
N GLU A 3 12.00 6.78 -13.34
CA GLU A 3 11.48 5.94 -12.25
C GLU A 3 10.04 5.54 -12.56
N GLN A 4 9.80 4.25 -12.78
CA GLN A 4 8.45 3.72 -12.93
C GLN A 4 7.76 3.79 -11.56
N GLY A 5 6.80 4.70 -11.36
CA GLY A 5 5.86 4.61 -10.25
C GLY A 5 5.93 5.70 -9.18
N GLU A 6 6.54 6.86 -9.45
CA GLU A 6 6.42 7.99 -8.52
C GLU A 6 4.99 8.56 -8.59
N VAL A 7 4.23 8.40 -7.50
CA VAL A 7 2.86 8.90 -7.39
C VAL A 7 2.91 10.42 -7.24
N SER A 8 2.23 11.14 -8.12
CA SER A 8 2.13 12.60 -8.04
C SER A 8 1.34 13.04 -6.80
N MET A 9 1.48 14.31 -6.39
CA MET A 9 0.70 14.83 -5.26
C MET A 9 -0.81 14.78 -5.51
N ASP A 10 -1.26 14.99 -6.74
CA ASP A 10 -2.68 14.95 -7.09
C ASP A 10 -3.25 13.52 -7.09
N GLU A 11 -2.45 12.54 -7.52
CA GLU A 11 -2.82 11.13 -7.39
C GLU A 11 -2.85 10.70 -5.92
N PHE A 12 -1.89 11.16 -5.12
CA PHE A 12 -1.84 10.88 -3.69
C PHE A 12 -3.03 11.46 -2.94
N ARG A 13 -3.44 12.70 -3.24
CA ARG A 13 -4.67 13.31 -2.70
C ARG A 13 -5.89 12.44 -2.98
N GLN A 14 -6.07 12.01 -4.22
CA GLN A 14 -7.18 11.13 -4.60
C GLN A 14 -7.11 9.76 -3.89
N MET A 15 -5.92 9.22 -3.63
CA MET A 15 -5.76 7.99 -2.85
C MET A 15 -6.17 8.19 -1.39
N ALA A 16 -5.74 9.29 -0.75
CA ALA A 16 -6.09 9.61 0.62
C ALA A 16 -7.60 9.83 0.81
N GLU A 17 -8.26 10.48 -0.16
CA GLU A 17 -9.72 10.64 -0.19
C GLU A 17 -10.44 9.30 -0.31
N ARG A 18 -10.01 8.43 -1.24
CA ARG A 18 -10.60 7.09 -1.44
C ARG A 18 -10.41 6.18 -0.23
N ALA A 19 -9.29 6.33 0.49
CA ALA A 19 -9.04 5.64 1.74
C ALA A 19 -9.87 6.19 2.91
N GLY A 20 -10.61 7.28 2.72
CA GLY A 20 -11.47 7.87 3.74
C GLY A 20 -10.70 8.54 4.87
N LEU A 21 -9.45 8.97 4.62
CA LEU A 21 -8.57 9.50 5.67
C LEU A 21 -8.99 10.90 6.16
N GLY A 22 -9.80 11.62 5.38
CA GLY A 22 -10.36 12.92 5.80
C GLY A 22 -9.31 13.99 6.12
N LEU A 23 -8.14 13.91 5.50
CA LEU A 23 -6.99 14.78 5.78
C LEU A 23 -7.23 16.21 5.26
N LYS A 24 -6.74 17.20 6.01
CA LYS A 24 -6.63 18.58 5.54
C LYS A 24 -5.46 18.71 4.57
N GLU A 25 -5.46 19.78 3.77
CA GLU A 25 -4.46 19.99 2.71
C GLU A 25 -3.01 19.91 3.22
N GLY A 26 -2.68 20.55 4.34
CA GLY A 26 -1.34 20.46 4.94
C GLY A 26 -0.99 19.07 5.49
N GLU A 27 -1.97 18.31 5.98
CA GLU A 27 -1.75 16.95 6.48
C GLU A 27 -1.46 15.96 5.35
N VAL A 28 -2.02 16.19 4.15
CA VAL A 28 -1.70 15.40 2.96
C VAL A 28 -0.26 15.66 2.51
N GLU A 29 0.17 16.92 2.53
CA GLU A 29 1.54 17.29 2.15
C GLU A 29 2.57 16.71 3.13
N GLU A 30 2.27 16.71 4.42
CA GLU A 30 3.10 16.09 5.46
C GLU A 30 3.16 14.56 5.34
N LEU A 31 2.07 13.92 4.88
CA LEU A 31 2.00 12.46 4.76
C LEU A 31 2.72 11.93 3.51
N LYS A 32 2.79 12.72 2.43
CA LYS A 32 3.36 12.29 1.14
C LYS A 32 4.80 11.72 1.24
N PRO A 33 5.76 12.35 1.94
CA PRO A 33 7.11 11.80 2.06
C PRO A 33 7.14 10.43 2.74
N ILE A 34 6.25 10.19 3.70
CA ILE A 34 6.13 8.90 4.38
C ILE A 34 5.57 7.86 3.42
N TYR A 35 4.54 8.21 2.65
CA TYR A 35 4.00 7.36 1.61
C TYR A 35 5.08 6.96 0.60
N ASP A 36 5.89 7.92 0.12
CA ASP A 36 6.95 7.68 -0.87
C ASP A 36 8.01 6.71 -0.35
N LEU A 37 8.40 6.85 0.92
CA LEU A 37 9.33 5.94 1.57
C LEU A 37 8.78 4.50 1.59
N TYR A 38 7.51 4.32 1.99
CA TYR A 38 6.90 2.99 2.03
C TYR A 38 6.64 2.41 0.64
N ALA A 39 6.29 3.25 -0.33
CA ALA A 39 6.13 2.83 -1.73
C ALA A 39 7.45 2.27 -2.27
N ALA A 40 8.58 2.92 -1.98
CA ALA A 40 9.91 2.43 -2.35
C ALA A 40 10.24 1.07 -1.72
N TYR A 41 9.95 0.88 -0.43
CA TYR A 41 10.16 -0.41 0.23
C TYR A 41 9.22 -1.51 -0.29
N ALA A 42 7.96 -1.18 -0.56
CA ALA A 42 7.01 -2.12 -1.16
C ALA A 42 7.46 -2.57 -2.56
N ALA A 43 7.99 -1.64 -3.36
CA ALA A 43 8.56 -1.97 -4.66
C ALA A 43 9.76 -2.93 -4.55
N GLN A 44 10.61 -2.77 -3.52
CA GLN A 44 11.70 -3.72 -3.26
C GLN A 44 11.17 -5.11 -2.89
N LEU A 45 10.13 -5.19 -2.05
CA LEU A 45 9.49 -6.46 -1.68
C LEU A 45 8.86 -7.16 -2.89
N HIS A 46 8.21 -6.41 -3.79
CA HIS A 46 7.66 -6.97 -5.04
C HIS A 46 8.74 -7.49 -6.00
N GLY A 47 10.00 -7.06 -5.83
CA GLY A 47 11.14 -7.58 -6.59
C GLY A 47 11.65 -8.94 -6.09
N ILE A 48 11.16 -9.44 -4.95
CA ILE A 48 11.60 -10.70 -4.36
C ILE A 48 10.83 -11.87 -5.00
N ASN A 49 11.56 -12.86 -5.53
CA ASN A 49 10.97 -14.12 -5.95
C ASN A 49 10.91 -15.08 -4.76
N PHE A 50 9.71 -15.28 -4.21
CA PHE A 50 9.47 -16.18 -3.07
C PHE A 50 9.40 -17.68 -3.43
N GLY A 51 9.52 -18.04 -4.72
CA GLY A 51 9.43 -19.44 -5.14
C GLY A 51 8.02 -20.03 -4.96
N ALA A 52 7.92 -21.34 -4.72
CA ALA A 52 6.66 -22.06 -4.57
C ALA A 52 6.10 -22.09 -3.14
N GLU A 53 6.75 -21.40 -2.19
CA GLU A 53 6.22 -21.24 -0.84
C GLU A 53 5.14 -20.17 -0.85
N GLU A 54 3.90 -20.62 -1.00
CA GLU A 54 2.72 -19.78 -0.89
C GLU A 54 2.57 -19.36 0.58
N MET A 55 2.71 -18.05 0.86
CA MET A 55 2.41 -17.48 2.18
C MET A 55 0.89 -17.50 2.40
N VAL A 56 0.31 -18.68 2.56
CA VAL A 56 -1.12 -18.85 2.81
C VAL A 56 -1.36 -18.72 4.30
N VAL A 57 -2.02 -17.65 4.71
CA VAL A 57 -2.80 -17.69 5.94
C VAL A 57 -4.01 -18.56 5.63
N GLU A 58 -3.97 -19.83 6.05
CA GLU A 58 -5.11 -20.73 5.90
C GLU A 58 -6.23 -20.28 6.85
N PHE A 59 -7.38 -19.90 6.26
CA PHE A 59 -8.58 -19.60 7.03
C PHE A 59 -9.29 -20.91 7.37
N HIS A 60 -9.38 -21.22 8.66
CA HIS A 60 -10.19 -22.33 9.17
C HIS A 60 -11.48 -21.75 9.78
N PRO A 61 -12.61 -21.74 9.05
CA PRO A 61 -13.88 -21.35 9.64
C PRO A 61 -14.33 -22.43 10.63
N ASP A 62 -14.38 -22.09 11.92
CA ASP A 62 -15.15 -22.86 12.90
C ASP A 62 -16.65 -22.61 12.66
N TRP A 63 -17.26 -23.41 11.80
CA TRP A 63 -18.71 -23.44 11.69
C TRP A 63 -19.27 -24.32 12.82
N PRO A 64 -20.12 -23.78 13.73
CA PRO A 64 -20.80 -24.62 14.71
C PRO A 64 -21.66 -25.63 13.95
N GLY A 65 -21.35 -26.92 14.11
CA GLY A 65 -22.02 -28.02 13.43
C GLY A 65 -23.54 -27.98 13.61
N THR A 66 -24.25 -28.31 12.54
CA THR A 66 -25.70 -28.54 12.50
C THR A 66 -26.15 -29.63 13.45
#